data_AF-A0A7S0CW67-F1
#
_entry.id   AF-A0A7S0CW67-F1
#
_cell.length_a   1.000
_cell.length_b   1.000
_cell.length_c   1.000
_cell.angle_alpha   90.00
_cell.angle_beta   90.00
_cell.angle_gamma   90.00
#
_symmetry.space_group_name_H-M   'P 1'
#
loop_
_entity.id
_entity.type
_entity.pdbx_description
1 polymer ?
#
loop_
_entity_poly.entity_id
_entity_poly.type
_entity_poly.pdbx_seq_one_letter_code
_entity_poly.pdbx_strand_id
1 'polypeptide(L)'
;MFAKSVSPKLESARIDYREALVEQLSGAVRAVWTIACNPPQPVTLALKEVNQLLQTLEKCLLFGLKTRKKDSQIWPMLNSFGRKVLTPRKSKLAKFVEQARKLKISWDRGRAMLRFVLNDNLAASLFSWLRSDPSFISRWYRPCSLFAVNEDIKYITE
;
A
#
# COMPACT_ATOMS: atom_id res chain seq x y z
N MET A 1 -19.34 -20.44 18.77
CA MET A 1 -19.41 -20.01 17.35
C MET A 1 -18.18 -20.57 16.63
N PHE A 2 -18.35 -21.51 15.71
CA PHE A 2 -17.23 -22.16 15.03
C PHE A 2 -16.58 -21.18 14.04
N ALA A 3 -15.30 -20.86 14.25
CA ALA A 3 -14.49 -20.25 13.20
C ALA A 3 -14.42 -21.24 12.03
N LYS A 4 -14.93 -20.84 10.86
CA LYS A 4 -14.77 -21.65 9.63
C LYS A 4 -13.27 -21.77 9.37
N SER A 5 -12.71 -22.95 9.60
CA SER A 5 -11.30 -23.25 9.29
C SER A 5 -11.06 -23.01 7.81
N VAL A 6 -10.14 -22.11 7.48
CA VAL A 6 -9.71 -21.88 6.09
C VAL A 6 -9.02 -23.17 5.62
N SER A 7 -9.33 -23.62 4.40
CA SER A 7 -8.65 -24.79 3.81
C SER A 7 -7.13 -24.53 3.77
N PRO A 8 -6.27 -25.49 4.15
CA PRO A 8 -4.81 -25.35 4.08
C PRO A 8 -4.31 -24.90 2.70
N LYS A 9 -4.97 -25.34 1.62
CA LYS A 9 -4.64 -24.92 0.24
C LYS A 9 -4.85 -23.42 0.00
N LEU A 10 -5.91 -22.85 0.58
CA LEU A 10 -6.20 -21.42 0.48
C LEU A 10 -5.24 -20.58 1.31
N GLU A 11 -4.75 -21.12 2.42
CA GLU A 11 -3.77 -20.42 3.26
C GLU A 11 -2.38 -20.42 2.61
N SER A 12 -1.93 -21.56 2.06
CA SER A 12 -0.71 -21.64 1.24
C SER A 12 -0.75 -20.64 0.08
N ALA A 13 -1.84 -20.62 -0.70
CA ALA A 13 -1.98 -19.69 -1.83
C ALA A 13 -1.94 -18.21 -1.42
N ARG A 14 -2.35 -17.85 -0.19
CA ARG A 14 -2.23 -16.48 0.34
C ARG A 14 -0.81 -16.12 0.70
N ILE A 15 -0.07 -17.06 1.28
CA ILE A 15 1.35 -16.90 1.61
C ILE A 15 2.15 -16.72 0.32
N ASP A 16 1.97 -17.61 -0.66
CA ASP A 16 2.65 -17.54 -1.95
C ASP A 16 2.38 -16.20 -2.66
N TYR A 17 1.12 -15.74 -2.64
CA TYR A 17 0.76 -14.45 -3.22
C TYR A 17 1.36 -13.27 -2.47
N ARG A 18 1.45 -13.35 -1.14
CA ARG A 18 2.08 -12.32 -0.29
C ARG A 18 3.57 -12.21 -0.62
N GLU A 19 4.27 -13.32 -0.75
CA GLU A 19 5.69 -13.37 -1.12
C GLU A 19 5.90 -12.81 -2.54
N ALA A 20 5.09 -13.24 -3.50
CA ALA A 20 5.14 -12.72 -4.87
C ALA A 20 4.92 -11.20 -4.94
N LEU A 21 4.03 -10.64 -4.10
CA LEU A 21 3.85 -9.19 -4.01
C LEU A 21 5.09 -8.46 -3.47
N VAL A 22 5.76 -9.03 -2.46
CA VAL A 22 7.00 -8.47 -1.90
C VAL A 22 8.13 -8.52 -2.93
N GLU A 23 8.24 -9.63 -3.66
CA GLU A 23 9.23 -9.79 -4.73
C GLU A 23 9.00 -8.78 -5.86
N GLN A 24 7.75 -8.64 -6.33
CA GLN A 24 7.38 -7.64 -7.33
C GLN A 24 7.69 -6.22 -6.86
N LEU A 25 7.44 -5.92 -5.58
CA LEU A 25 7.73 -4.60 -5.02
C LEU A 25 9.25 -4.34 -4.98
N SER A 26 10.02 -5.31 -4.50
CA SER A 26 11.48 -5.24 -4.49
C SER A 26 12.05 -5.05 -5.90
N GLY A 27 11.54 -5.79 -6.89
CA GLY A 27 11.92 -5.64 -8.29
C GLY A 27 11.63 -4.25 -8.85
N ALA A 28 10.42 -3.72 -8.60
CA ALA A 28 10.03 -2.38 -9.07
C ALA A 28 10.86 -1.27 -8.42
N VAL A 29 11.18 -1.39 -7.12
CA VAL A 29 12.05 -0.43 -6.42
C VAL A 29 13.46 -0.45 -7.02
N ARG A 30 14.03 -1.63 -7.28
CA ARG A 30 15.35 -1.77 -7.92
C ARG A 30 15.35 -1.17 -9.33
N ALA A 31 14.31 -1.38 -10.13
CA ALA A 31 14.22 -0.82 -11.47
C ALA A 31 14.24 0.72 -11.45
N VAL A 32 13.45 1.34 -10.57
CA VAL A 32 13.45 2.80 -10.39
C VAL A 32 14.80 3.31 -9.88
N TRP A 33 15.41 2.61 -8.92
CA TRP A 33 16.74 2.94 -8.39
C TRP A 33 17.82 2.90 -9.47
N THR A 34 17.85 1.82 -10.28
CA THR A 34 18.82 1.68 -11.38
C THR A 34 18.71 2.82 -12.38
N ILE A 35 17.49 3.25 -12.73
CA ILE A 35 17.27 4.40 -13.62
C ILE A 35 17.78 5.69 -12.98
N ALA A 36 17.49 5.90 -11.69
CA ALA A 36 17.90 7.11 -10.97
C ALA A 36 19.44 7.22 -10.84
N CYS A 37 20.13 6.09 -10.69
CA CYS A 37 21.58 6.04 -10.53
C CYS A 37 22.38 6.08 -11.86
N ASN A 38 21.75 5.84 -13.01
CA ASN A 38 22.44 5.75 -14.30
C ASN A 38 21.91 6.74 -15.36
N PRO A 39 22.01 8.07 -15.13
CA PRO A 39 21.66 9.05 -16.15
C PRO A 39 22.70 9.07 -17.30
N PRO A 40 22.29 9.40 -18.56
CA PRO A 40 20.94 9.77 -18.98
C PRO A 40 20.08 8.56 -19.38
N GLN A 41 18.81 8.56 -18.95
CA GLN A 41 17.79 7.59 -19.38
C GLN A 41 16.64 8.30 -20.11
N PRO A 42 15.96 7.64 -21.06
CA PRO A 42 14.75 8.19 -21.67
C PRO A 42 13.67 8.47 -20.61
N VAL A 43 13.06 9.66 -20.65
CA VAL A 43 11.96 10.03 -19.75
C VAL A 43 10.81 9.03 -19.80
N THR A 44 10.56 8.46 -20.99
CA THR A 44 9.54 7.43 -21.21
C THR A 44 9.83 6.15 -20.40
N LEU A 45 11.09 5.72 -20.33
CA LEU A 45 11.51 4.56 -19.54
C LEU A 45 11.36 4.83 -18.05
N ALA A 46 11.81 6.00 -17.58
CA ALA A 46 11.65 6.42 -16.19
C ALA A 46 10.17 6.45 -15.77
N LEU A 47 9.29 7.02 -16.60
CA LEU A 47 7.85 7.05 -16.34
C LEU A 47 7.23 5.65 -16.30
N LYS A 48 7.68 4.73 -17.17
CA LYS A 48 7.19 3.35 -17.18
C LYS A 48 7.52 2.65 -15.86
N GLU A 49 8.76 2.70 -15.40
CA GLU A 49 9.17 2.03 -14.16
C GLU A 49 8.52 2.66 -12.92
N VAL A 50 8.36 3.99 -12.88
CA VAL A 50 7.63 4.67 -11.80
C VAL A 50 6.15 4.26 -11.79
N ASN A 51 5.51 4.13 -12.95
CA ASN A 51 4.13 3.64 -13.04
C ASN A 51 4.03 2.18 -12.60
N GLN A 52 5.01 1.33 -12.92
CA GLN A 52 5.07 -0.05 -12.46
C GLN A 52 5.18 -0.10 -10.92
N LEU A 53 6.06 0.71 -10.32
CA LEU A 53 6.18 0.83 -8.88
C LEU A 53 4.87 1.28 -8.22
N LEU A 54 4.19 2.29 -8.77
CA LEU A 54 2.88 2.75 -8.29
C LEU A 54 1.82 1.65 -8.31
N GLN A 55 1.74 0.88 -9.40
CA GLN A 55 0.78 -0.21 -9.52
C GLN A 55 1.08 -1.34 -8.52
N THR A 56 2.35 -1.70 -8.34
CA THR A 56 2.73 -2.73 -7.37
C THR A 56 2.43 -2.27 -5.94
N LEU A 57 2.73 -1.01 -5.60
CA LEU A 57 2.36 -0.44 -4.31
C LEU A 57 0.85 -0.42 -4.08
N GLU A 58 0.06 -0.05 -5.09
CA GLU A 58 -1.40 -0.11 -5.03
C GLU A 58 -1.89 -1.54 -4.73
N LYS A 59 -1.34 -2.56 -5.41
CA LYS A 59 -1.65 -3.98 -5.13
C LYS A 59 -1.30 -4.38 -3.70
N CYS A 60 -0.11 -4.00 -3.21
CA CYS A 60 0.30 -4.25 -1.83
C CYS A 60 -0.68 -3.64 -0.81
N LEU A 61 -1.14 -2.40 -1.05
CA LEU A 61 -2.08 -1.71 -0.18
C LEU A 61 -3.51 -2.27 -0.25
N LEU A 62 -3.89 -2.88 -1.37
CA LEU A 62 -5.20 -3.52 -1.55
C LEU A 62 -5.25 -4.94 -1.00
N PHE A 63 -4.12 -5.64 -0.94
CA PHE A 63 -4.08 -7.02 -0.48
C PHE A 63 -4.51 -7.14 0.98
N GLY A 64 -5.59 -7.87 1.21
CA GLY A 64 -6.22 -8.01 2.52
C GLY A 64 -7.06 -6.81 2.96
N LEU A 65 -7.25 -5.77 2.14
CA LEU A 65 -8.11 -4.63 2.49
C LEU A 65 -9.58 -5.09 2.64
N LYS A 66 -10.25 -4.67 3.70
CA LYS A 66 -11.66 -5.00 3.95
C LYS A 66 -12.57 -4.18 3.02
N THR A 67 -13.38 -4.87 2.24
CA THR A 67 -14.39 -4.25 1.36
C THR A 67 -15.63 -3.81 2.15
N ARG A 68 -15.57 -2.68 2.85
CA ARG A 68 -16.80 -1.99 3.28
C ARG A 68 -17.29 -1.14 2.11
N LYS A 69 -18.61 -0.89 1.98
CA LYS A 69 -19.20 -0.12 0.85
C LYS A 69 -18.53 1.24 0.58
N LYS A 70 -17.82 1.82 1.55
CA LYS A 70 -17.06 3.08 1.44
C LYS A 70 -15.53 2.92 1.49
N ASP A 71 -15.02 1.73 1.84
CA ASP A 71 -13.61 1.47 2.20
C ASP A 71 -12.92 0.44 1.28
N SER A 72 -13.57 0.02 0.18
CA SER A 72 -12.98 -0.85 -0.84
C SER A 72 -11.88 -0.18 -1.70
N GLN A 73 -11.35 0.95 -1.22
CA GLN A 73 -10.43 1.81 -1.95
C GLN A 73 -9.31 2.25 -1.01
N ILE A 74 -8.13 2.53 -1.56
CA ILE A 74 -6.96 2.93 -0.76
C ILE A 74 -7.08 4.36 -0.18
N TRP A 75 -7.93 5.21 -0.76
CA TRP A 75 -8.01 6.63 -0.39
C TRP A 75 -8.38 6.89 1.07
N PRO A 76 -9.44 6.31 1.66
CA PRO A 76 -9.78 6.58 3.06
C PRO A 76 -8.65 6.23 4.05
N MET A 77 -7.91 5.17 3.77
CA MET A 77 -6.72 4.78 4.52
C MET A 77 -5.58 5.81 4.32
N LEU A 78 -5.26 6.16 3.07
CA LEU A 78 -4.21 7.12 2.76
C LEU A 78 -4.52 8.55 3.26
N ASN A 79 -5.79 8.94 3.30
CA ASN A 79 -6.24 10.20 3.89
C ASN A 79 -6.03 10.20 5.41
N SER A 80 -6.25 9.06 6.07
CA SER A 80 -5.96 8.91 7.51
C SER A 80 -4.46 9.09 7.79
N PHE A 81 -3.59 8.47 6.98
CA PHE A 81 -2.14 8.72 7.01
C PHE A 81 -1.84 10.21 6.80
N GLY A 82 -2.43 10.81 5.76
CA GLY A 82 -2.25 12.21 5.40
C GLY A 82 -2.61 13.21 6.50
N ARG A 83 -3.61 12.88 7.33
CA ARG A 83 -4.06 13.73 8.45
C ARG A 83 -3.29 13.49 9.75
N LYS A 84 -2.88 12.25 10.00
CA LYS A 84 -2.28 11.84 11.29
C LYS A 84 -0.76 11.90 11.32
N VAL A 85 -0.10 11.67 10.19
CA VAL A 85 1.36 11.47 10.13
C VAL A 85 2.07 12.64 9.46
N LEU A 86 1.42 13.28 8.49
CA LEU A 86 2.06 14.36 7.75
C LEU A 86 2.08 15.65 8.57
N THR A 87 3.21 16.36 8.51
CA THR A 87 3.35 17.70 9.10
C THR A 87 2.27 18.66 8.56
N PRO A 88 1.94 19.76 9.27
CA PRO A 88 0.95 20.73 8.81
C PRO A 88 1.17 21.25 7.38
N ARG A 89 2.43 21.31 6.93
CA ARG A 89 2.78 21.71 5.56
C ARG A 89 2.43 20.62 4.54
N LYS A 90 2.72 19.36 4.84
CA LYS A 90 2.43 18.21 3.98
C LYS A 90 0.96 17.77 4.05
N SER A 91 0.25 18.09 5.15
CA SER A 91 -1.20 17.87 5.26
C SER A 91 -2.01 18.82 4.36
N LYS A 92 -1.47 19.99 3.97
CA LYS A 92 -2.07 20.86 2.93
C LYS A 92 -2.17 20.15 1.57
N LEU A 93 -1.25 19.25 1.24
CA LEU A 93 -1.30 18.45 0.01
C LEU A 93 -2.32 17.32 0.10
N ALA A 94 -2.48 16.67 1.26
CA ALA A 94 -3.60 15.75 1.48
C ALA A 94 -4.95 16.48 1.32
N LYS A 95 -5.06 17.71 1.85
CA LYS A 95 -6.21 18.60 1.63
C LYS A 95 -6.38 18.99 0.15
N PHE A 96 -5.29 19.20 -0.58
CA PHE A 96 -5.33 19.49 -2.01
C PHE A 96 -5.90 18.31 -2.81
N VAL A 97 -5.46 17.08 -2.53
CA VAL A 97 -6.02 15.87 -3.16
C VAL A 97 -7.50 15.69 -2.80
N GLU A 98 -7.88 15.98 -1.56
CA GLU A 98 -9.27 15.95 -1.09
C GLU A 98 -10.16 17.00 -1.78
N GLN A 99 -9.64 18.20 -2.01
CA GLN A 99 -10.35 19.34 -2.58
C GLN A 99 -10.26 19.44 -4.12
N ALA A 100 -9.46 18.58 -4.75
CA ALA A 100 -9.29 18.57 -6.19
C ALA A 100 -10.61 18.23 -6.89
N ARG A 101 -11.33 19.25 -7.39
CA ARG A 101 -12.63 19.12 -8.10
C ARG A 101 -12.60 18.14 -9.27
N LYS A 102 -11.43 17.93 -9.89
CA LYS A 102 -11.24 16.99 -11.01
C LYS A 102 -11.22 15.53 -10.56
N LEU A 103 -10.92 15.25 -9.29
CA LEU A 103 -10.89 13.90 -8.71
C LEU A 103 -12.23 13.62 -8.03
N LYS A 104 -13.25 13.27 -8.84
CA LYS A 104 -14.58 12.91 -8.32
C LYS A 104 -14.60 11.50 -7.72
N ILE A 105 -13.74 10.62 -8.21
CA ILE A 105 -13.68 9.21 -7.85
C ILE A 105 -12.61 9.01 -6.77
N SER A 106 -12.99 8.34 -5.67
CA SER A 106 -12.08 8.08 -4.55
C SER A 106 -10.87 7.20 -4.93
N TRP A 107 -10.99 6.40 -6.00
CA TRP A 107 -9.87 5.65 -6.59
C TRP A 107 -8.76 6.56 -7.12
N ASP A 108 -9.13 7.58 -7.89
CA ASP A 108 -8.18 8.54 -8.46
C ASP A 108 -7.53 9.40 -7.36
N ARG A 109 -8.28 9.71 -6.30
CA ARG A 109 -7.72 10.35 -5.09
C ARG A 109 -6.68 9.46 -4.42
N GLY A 110 -6.95 8.16 -4.32
CA GLY A 110 -6.01 7.18 -3.80
C GLY A 110 -4.70 7.16 -4.57
N ARG A 111 -4.78 7.07 -5.90
CA ARG A 111 -3.60 7.09 -6.78
C ARG A 111 -2.84 8.41 -6.74
N ALA A 112 -3.56 9.55 -6.72
CA ALA A 112 -2.95 10.86 -6.59
C ALA A 112 -2.18 11.00 -5.26
N MET A 113 -2.77 10.50 -4.16
CA MET A 113 -2.10 10.47 -2.86
C MET A 113 -0.90 9.53 -2.85
N LEU A 114 -0.98 8.38 -3.51
CA LEU A 114 0.15 7.44 -3.61
C LEU A 114 1.32 8.02 -4.41
N ARG A 115 1.03 8.74 -5.51
CA ARG A 115 2.04 9.51 -6.25
C ARG A 115 2.70 10.57 -5.38
N PHE A 116 1.91 11.27 -4.57
CA PHE A 116 2.46 12.22 -3.61
C PHE A 116 3.40 11.52 -2.60
N VAL A 117 2.97 10.39 -2.03
CA VAL A 117 3.80 9.61 -1.10
C VAL A 117 5.14 9.20 -1.74
N LEU A 118 5.15 8.82 -3.01
CA LEU A 118 6.40 8.52 -3.73
C LEU A 118 7.24 9.76 -4.00
N ASN A 119 6.66 10.82 -4.57
CA ASN A 119 7.38 12.05 -4.91
C ASN A 119 8.05 12.70 -3.69
N ASP A 120 7.44 12.55 -2.52
CA ASP A 120 7.90 13.18 -1.28
C ASP A 120 8.76 12.24 -0.41
N ASN A 121 9.16 11.07 -0.93
CA ASN A 121 9.93 10.02 -0.24
C ASN A 121 9.29 9.52 1.07
N LEU A 122 7.96 9.48 1.12
CA LEU A 122 7.18 9.10 2.31
C LEU A 122 6.73 7.65 2.32
N ALA A 123 7.09 6.86 1.31
CA ALA A 123 6.67 5.46 1.21
C ALA A 123 7.06 4.67 2.47
N ALA A 124 8.33 4.75 2.90
CA ALA A 124 8.80 4.09 4.11
C ALA A 124 8.03 4.54 5.36
N SER A 125 7.74 5.84 5.49
CA SER A 125 6.92 6.38 6.59
C SER A 125 5.48 5.85 6.58
N LEU A 126 4.87 5.70 5.41
CA LEU A 126 3.56 5.08 5.26
C LEU A 126 3.57 3.63 5.74
N PHE A 127 4.53 2.82 5.28
CA PHE A 127 4.64 1.42 5.69
C PHE A 127 4.94 1.27 7.19
N SER A 128 5.82 2.12 7.73
CA SER A 128 6.14 2.16 9.16
C SER A 128 4.90 2.52 9.99
N TRP A 129 4.16 3.54 9.60
CA TRP A 129 2.93 3.94 10.28
C TRP A 129 1.88 2.82 10.27
N LEU A 130 1.66 2.20 9.10
CA LEU A 130 0.75 1.06 8.98
C LEU A 130 1.13 -0.06 9.95
N ARG A 131 2.41 -0.38 10.12
CA ARG A 131 2.85 -1.41 11.08
C ARG A 131 2.76 -0.99 12.55
N SER A 132 2.83 0.32 12.82
CA SER A 132 2.86 0.86 14.19
C SER A 132 1.50 0.95 14.87
N ASP A 133 0.39 0.82 14.13
CA ASP A 133 -0.97 0.93 14.68
C ASP A 133 -1.79 -0.35 14.41
N PRO A 134 -1.66 -1.39 15.25
CA PRO A 134 -2.39 -2.64 15.11
C PRO A 134 -3.92 -2.46 15.15
N SER A 135 -4.40 -1.46 15.87
CA SER A 135 -5.83 -1.11 15.94
C SER A 135 -6.34 -0.57 14.59
N PHE A 136 -5.53 0.22 13.91
CA PHE A 136 -5.81 0.70 12.57
C PHE A 136 -5.76 -0.46 11.58
N ILE A 137 -4.72 -1.30 11.61
CA ILE A 137 -4.61 -2.44 10.71
C ILE A 137 -5.79 -3.40 10.88
N SER A 138 -6.13 -3.79 12.10
CA SER A 138 -7.27 -4.69 12.33
C SER A 138 -8.61 -4.06 11.88
N ARG A 139 -8.75 -2.73 11.88
CA ARG A 139 -9.94 -2.05 11.34
C ARG A 139 -10.04 -2.13 9.82
N TRP A 140 -8.92 -1.92 9.12
CA TRP A 140 -8.87 -1.75 7.66
C TRP A 140 -8.53 -3.02 6.90
N TYR A 141 -7.75 -3.91 7.50
CA TYR A 141 -7.17 -5.08 6.86
C TYR A 141 -7.63 -6.38 7.51
N ARG A 142 -7.57 -7.44 6.72
CA ARG A 142 -7.66 -8.84 7.16
C ARG A 142 -6.26 -9.32 7.61
N PRO A 143 -6.18 -10.36 8.45
CA PRO A 143 -4.90 -10.94 8.90
C PRO A 143 -3.96 -11.36 7.77
N CYS A 144 -4.49 -11.69 6.59
CA CYS A 144 -3.68 -12.03 5.43
C CYS A 144 -2.97 -10.83 4.76
N SER A 145 -3.18 -9.59 5.22
CA SER A 145 -2.54 -8.42 4.61
C SER A 145 -1.03 -8.38 4.84
N LEU A 146 -0.32 -7.56 4.06
CA LEU A 146 1.12 -7.33 4.24
C LEU A 146 1.48 -6.59 5.56
N PHE A 147 0.49 -5.99 6.23
CA PHE A 147 0.67 -5.10 7.38
C PHE A 147 0.16 -5.67 8.69
N ALA A 148 -0.62 -6.75 8.64
CA ALA A 148 -0.99 -7.48 9.83
C ALA A 148 0.28 -8.03 10.47
N VAL A 149 0.56 -7.58 11.69
CA VAL A 149 1.51 -8.27 12.57
C VAL A 149 0.91 -9.65 12.77
N ASN A 150 1.65 -10.69 12.41
CA ASN A 150 1.22 -12.07 12.59
C ASN A 150 1.05 -12.32 14.09
N GLU A 151 -0.16 -12.20 14.62
CA GLU A 151 -0.47 -12.77 15.94
C GLU A 151 -0.54 -14.31 15.88
N ASP A 152 -0.54 -14.91 14.67
CA ASP A 152 -0.76 -16.34 14.45
C ASP A 152 0.24 -17.04 13.50
N ILE A 153 1.54 -16.70 13.51
CA ILE A 153 2.56 -17.74 13.18
C ILE A 153 2.86 -18.49 14.48
N LYS A 154 1.88 -19.25 14.96
CA LYS A 154 2.06 -20.32 15.96
C LYS A 154 1.83 -21.71 15.37
N TYR A 155 1.64 -21.81 14.06
CA TYR A 155 1.51 -23.09 13.38
C TYR A 155 2.48 -23.10 12.21
N ILE A 156 3.63 -23.74 12.46
CA ILE A 156 4.62 -24.40 11.60
C ILE A 156 5.93 -24.33 12.42
N THR A 157 5.96 -25.08 13.51
CA THR A 157 7.15 -25.54 14.23
C THR A 157 6.70 -26.79 14.99
N GLU A 158 6.35 -27.81 14.21
CA GLU A 158 6.54 -29.22 14.56
C GLU A 158 7.06 -29.92 13.31
#